data_AF-A0A0C9WWU9-F1
#
_entry.id   AF-A0A0C9WWU9-F1
#
_cell.length_a   1.000
_cell.length_b   1.000
_cell.length_c   1.000
_cell.angle_alpha   90.00
_cell.angle_beta   90.00
_cell.angle_gamma   90.00
#
_symmetry.space_group_name_H-M   'P 1'
#
loop_
_entity.id
_entity.type
_entity.pdbx_description
1 polymer ?
#
loop_
_entity_poly.entity_id
_entity_poly.type
_entity_poly.pdbx_seq_one_letter_code
_entity_poly.pdbx_strand_id
1 'polypeptide(L)'
;MLKLTDDILIYILSFLQPPSILFFRRTCKRLHQLSYQRIVWTNACTTHILSNAYPFPSDCHLPQLNLDLLEQYTLKSWYLASRWRRSAFTPPAPRVVGCLRKEITSISDVRFLPCLDRTLVVTISKSIWSGLTVWALEGDVVVKRCEWFPRGAIFTGFAVESGGVMAVSVWKEGEHIVHILSLDTETYTLNSIASLNTVFRPIALSGDVLALSDDISKSLLWDWQHSTYAILQSSPLSDDENQGGARNLFQYDRCIQVIFAYHSILVVSARSINLFPSPVFSTIPSSSSSSSDTPASLPAEEPDAYQVHVPLAHHSFGWVDGVAVSASAQGSHVEGQRRREQHGALSILLRPESDDPWYPTEKHKLEMYTLYPNLDFEPRSLDGSTTAFRSCTPPQAQAQLPYAFPPRLTYSIPTRHGVLRCTSLALGKCGTGVWIEPRMPRTMGGLVQDPRYLRGATKGDGKRERERVMCAVFPGPLYVSRLDVDGCEREELETGSVPMQIRGMELDLSGVIDDDGIGDWAAFEYDESRGRLVLASSYGRVLVLEV
;
A
#
# COMPACT_ATOMS: atom_id res chain seq x y z
N MET A 1 21.09 -18.57 -38.99
CA MET A 1 21.14 -18.69 -37.52
C MET A 1 21.99 -19.84 -37.01
N LEU A 2 21.78 -21.08 -37.44
CA LEU A 2 22.52 -22.24 -36.88
C LEU A 2 24.05 -22.23 -37.07
N LYS A 3 24.58 -21.37 -37.96
CA LYS A 3 26.04 -21.18 -38.15
C LYS A 3 26.64 -20.06 -37.28
N LEU A 4 25.82 -19.27 -36.60
CA LEU A 4 26.30 -18.19 -35.72
C LEU A 4 26.89 -18.80 -34.44
N THR A 5 27.81 -18.08 -33.78
CA THR A 5 28.32 -18.45 -32.46
C THR A 5 27.26 -18.23 -31.38
N ASP A 6 27.41 -18.88 -30.22
CA ASP A 6 26.44 -18.76 -29.13
C ASP A 6 26.36 -17.32 -28.59
N ASP A 7 27.47 -16.60 -28.51
CA ASP A 7 27.51 -15.20 -28.07
C ASP A 7 26.66 -14.28 -28.97
N ILE A 8 26.76 -14.45 -30.30
CA ILE A 8 25.95 -13.68 -31.25
C ILE A 8 24.47 -14.02 -31.08
N LEU A 9 24.14 -15.30 -30.84
CA LEU A 9 22.76 -15.71 -30.59
C LEU A 9 22.23 -15.15 -29.27
N ILE A 10 23.02 -15.15 -28.20
CA ILE A 10 22.66 -14.54 -26.90
C ILE A 10 22.43 -13.04 -27.06
N TYR A 11 23.29 -12.36 -27.81
CA TYR A 11 23.12 -10.95 -28.14
C TYR A 11 21.85 -10.70 -28.97
N ILE A 12 21.53 -11.54 -29.96
CA ILE A 12 20.24 -11.43 -30.68
C ILE A 12 19.06 -11.63 -29.73
N LEU A 13 19.12 -12.62 -28.83
CA LEU A 13 18.06 -12.90 -27.86
C LEU A 13 17.82 -11.73 -26.90
N SER A 14 18.82 -10.91 -26.58
CA SER A 14 18.66 -9.74 -25.70
C SER A 14 17.80 -8.61 -26.31
N PHE A 15 17.57 -8.63 -27.62
CA PHE A 15 16.66 -7.70 -28.30
C PHE A 15 15.23 -8.24 -28.43
N LEU A 16 15.00 -9.51 -28.07
CA LEU A 16 13.69 -10.12 -28.17
C LEU A 16 12.87 -9.85 -26.92
N GLN A 17 11.58 -9.53 -27.13
CA GLN A 17 10.61 -9.48 -26.05
C GLN A 17 10.49 -10.84 -25.34
N PRO A 18 10.14 -10.88 -24.03
CA PRO A 18 10.09 -12.11 -23.27
C PRO A 18 9.27 -13.26 -23.91
N PRO A 19 8.07 -13.05 -24.49
CA PRO A 19 7.34 -14.13 -25.17
C PRO A 19 8.06 -14.63 -26.43
N SER A 20 8.74 -13.75 -27.17
CA SER A 20 9.48 -14.10 -28.37
C SER A 20 10.65 -15.05 -28.06
N ILE A 21 11.30 -14.89 -26.90
CA ILE A 21 12.34 -15.82 -26.42
C ILE A 21 11.76 -17.24 -26.29
N LEU A 22 10.53 -17.38 -25.75
CA LEU A 22 9.84 -18.67 -25.65
C LEU A 22 9.44 -19.26 -27.00
N PHE A 23 9.04 -18.43 -27.96
CA PHE A 23 8.77 -18.89 -29.33
C PHE A 23 10.05 -19.44 -29.97
N PHE A 24 11.18 -18.77 -29.80
CA PHE A 24 12.49 -19.23 -30.27
C PHE A 24 12.92 -20.56 -29.64
N ARG A 25 12.66 -20.74 -28.34
CA ARG A 25 12.94 -21.99 -27.59
C ARG A 25 12.33 -23.23 -28.25
N ARG A 26 11.17 -23.10 -28.92
CA ARG A 26 10.44 -24.21 -29.54
C ARG A 26 10.98 -24.64 -30.91
N THR A 27 11.96 -23.93 -31.46
CA THR A 27 12.41 -24.16 -32.84
C THR A 27 13.41 -25.31 -32.98
N CYS A 28 14.44 -25.40 -32.10
CA CYS A 28 15.43 -26.47 -32.11
C CYS A 28 16.12 -26.65 -30.75
N LYS A 29 16.80 -27.80 -30.54
CA LYS A 29 17.47 -28.12 -29.27
C LYS A 29 18.53 -27.10 -28.84
N ARG A 30 19.31 -26.57 -29.79
CA ARG A 30 20.35 -25.56 -29.49
C ARG A 30 19.73 -24.26 -29.00
N LEU A 31 18.69 -23.76 -29.68
CA LEU A 31 17.98 -22.55 -29.26
C LEU A 31 17.22 -22.76 -27.95
N HIS A 32 16.74 -23.98 -27.69
CA HIS A 32 16.19 -24.33 -26.39
C HIS A 32 17.21 -24.12 -25.27
N GLN A 33 18.41 -24.71 -25.39
CA GLN A 33 19.49 -24.56 -24.41
C GLN A 33 19.93 -23.10 -24.23
N LEU A 34 20.11 -22.36 -25.33
CA LEU A 34 20.52 -20.95 -25.27
C LEU A 34 19.47 -20.05 -24.61
N SER A 35 18.20 -20.23 -24.95
CA SER A 35 17.10 -19.47 -24.36
C SER A 35 16.85 -19.75 -22.87
N TYR A 36 17.48 -20.80 -22.33
CA TYR A 36 17.42 -21.16 -20.92
C TYR A 36 18.69 -20.70 -20.17
N GLN A 37 19.58 -19.94 -20.80
CA GLN A 37 20.71 -19.36 -20.08
C GLN A 37 20.26 -18.19 -19.21
N ARG A 38 20.83 -18.09 -18.00
CA ARG A 38 20.56 -17.01 -17.05
C ARG A 38 20.77 -15.61 -17.64
N ILE A 39 21.82 -15.44 -18.44
CA ILE A 39 22.15 -14.14 -19.04
C ILE A 39 21.03 -13.64 -19.97
N VAL A 40 20.35 -14.53 -20.69
CA VAL A 40 19.23 -14.16 -21.57
C VAL A 40 18.08 -13.57 -20.75
N TRP A 41 17.69 -14.22 -19.66
CA TRP A 41 16.59 -13.74 -18.81
C TRP A 41 16.96 -12.54 -17.94
N THR A 42 18.22 -12.44 -17.52
CA THR A 42 18.72 -11.26 -16.80
C THR A 42 18.67 -10.03 -17.72
N ASN A 43 19.09 -10.19 -18.98
CA ASN A 43 18.99 -9.14 -19.99
C ASN A 43 17.54 -8.80 -20.30
N ALA A 44 16.68 -9.80 -20.54
CA ALA A 44 15.26 -9.56 -20.80
C ALA A 44 14.57 -8.84 -19.63
N CYS A 45 14.85 -9.23 -18.40
CA CYS A 45 14.32 -8.58 -17.19
C CYS A 45 14.81 -7.12 -17.11
N THR A 46 16.11 -6.89 -17.24
CA THR A 46 16.68 -5.54 -17.13
C THR A 46 16.17 -4.62 -18.24
N THR A 47 16.22 -5.10 -19.49
CA THR A 47 15.90 -4.31 -20.70
C THR A 47 14.41 -4.10 -20.93
N HIS A 48 13.53 -5.04 -20.52
CA HIS A 48 12.10 -4.93 -20.78
C HIS A 48 11.24 -4.69 -19.53
N ILE A 49 11.70 -5.10 -18.35
CA ILE A 49 10.92 -4.96 -17.11
C ILE A 49 11.43 -3.79 -16.29
N LEU A 50 12.69 -3.84 -15.85
CA LEU A 50 13.24 -2.85 -14.94
C LEU A 50 13.45 -1.49 -15.59
N SER A 51 13.94 -1.44 -16.84
CA SER A 51 14.10 -0.19 -17.61
C SER A 51 12.78 0.55 -17.82
N ASN A 52 11.68 -0.19 -17.99
CA ASN A 52 10.33 0.35 -18.15
C ASN A 52 9.63 0.52 -16.80
N ALA A 53 10.31 0.28 -15.67
CA ALA A 53 9.74 0.30 -14.32
C ALA A 53 8.43 -0.49 -14.17
N TYR A 54 8.32 -1.63 -14.86
CA TYR A 54 7.18 -2.52 -14.75
C TYR A 54 7.16 -3.21 -13.38
N PRO A 55 5.97 -3.67 -12.93
CA PRO A 55 5.85 -4.33 -11.64
C PRO A 55 6.78 -5.53 -11.56
N PHE A 56 7.72 -5.51 -10.61
CA PHE A 56 8.66 -6.61 -10.36
C PHE A 56 8.91 -6.70 -8.85
N PRO A 57 9.08 -7.90 -8.28
CA PRO A 57 9.33 -8.06 -6.84
C PRO A 57 10.62 -7.33 -6.42
N SER A 58 10.50 -6.28 -5.60
CA SER A 58 11.63 -5.45 -5.19
C SER A 58 12.53 -6.10 -4.14
N ASP A 59 12.04 -7.15 -3.48
CA ASP A 59 12.75 -7.96 -2.50
C ASP A 59 13.76 -8.94 -3.15
N CYS A 60 13.73 -9.07 -4.47
CA CYS A 60 14.53 -10.07 -5.19
C CYS A 60 15.81 -9.48 -5.80
N HIS A 61 16.98 -9.89 -5.29
CA HIS A 61 18.24 -9.58 -5.95
C HIS A 61 18.41 -10.45 -7.20
N LEU A 62 18.48 -9.81 -8.39
CA LEU A 62 18.52 -10.51 -9.68
C LEU A 62 19.57 -11.64 -9.75
N PRO A 63 20.83 -11.48 -9.28
CA PRO A 63 21.81 -12.57 -9.25
C PRO A 63 21.49 -13.78 -8.36
N GLN A 64 20.66 -13.61 -7.32
CA GLN A 64 20.34 -14.69 -6.36
C GLN A 64 19.09 -15.47 -6.75
N LEU A 65 18.24 -14.90 -7.62
CA LEU A 65 16.98 -15.52 -7.99
C LEU A 65 17.20 -16.84 -8.75
N ASN A 66 16.43 -17.89 -8.44
CA ASN A 66 16.44 -19.11 -9.25
C ASN A 66 16.10 -18.76 -10.71
N LEU A 67 16.74 -19.43 -11.68
CA LEU A 67 16.51 -19.19 -13.10
C LEU A 67 15.03 -19.34 -13.50
N ASP A 68 14.34 -20.37 -12.99
CA ASP A 68 12.92 -20.60 -13.28
C ASP A 68 12.05 -19.47 -12.73
N LEU A 69 12.35 -19.00 -11.52
CA LEU A 69 11.68 -17.83 -10.92
C LEU A 69 11.98 -16.55 -11.70
N LEU A 70 13.21 -16.36 -12.18
CA LEU A 70 13.58 -15.20 -13.00
C LEU A 70 12.79 -15.17 -14.30
N GLU A 71 12.73 -16.30 -15.01
CA GLU A 71 11.92 -16.45 -16.21
C GLU A 71 10.44 -16.19 -15.91
N GLN A 72 9.89 -16.82 -14.87
CA GLN A 72 8.49 -16.68 -14.48
C GLN A 72 8.14 -15.23 -14.11
N TYR A 73 8.93 -14.58 -13.26
CA TYR A 73 8.69 -13.19 -12.86
C TYR A 73 8.86 -12.24 -14.04
N THR A 74 9.87 -12.44 -14.91
CA THR A 74 10.05 -11.62 -16.11
C THR A 74 8.83 -11.71 -17.04
N LEU A 75 8.37 -12.93 -17.33
CA LEU A 75 7.20 -13.15 -18.17
C LEU A 75 5.94 -12.56 -17.55
N LYS A 76 5.71 -12.84 -16.27
CA LYS A 76 4.52 -12.38 -15.55
C LYS A 76 4.45 -10.85 -15.50
N SER A 77 5.56 -10.21 -15.18
CA SER A 77 5.69 -8.74 -15.16
C SER A 77 5.41 -8.16 -16.55
N TRP A 78 5.96 -8.77 -17.60
CA TRP A 78 5.69 -8.37 -18.98
C TRP A 78 4.22 -8.50 -19.35
N TYR A 79 3.58 -9.63 -19.02
CA TYR A 79 2.18 -9.87 -19.32
C TYR A 79 1.26 -8.92 -18.56
N LEU A 80 1.53 -8.70 -17.26
CA LEU A 80 0.79 -7.79 -16.42
C LEU A 80 0.89 -6.35 -16.95
N ALA A 81 2.11 -5.88 -17.23
CA ALA A 81 2.31 -4.55 -17.79
C ALA A 81 1.67 -4.41 -19.18
N SER A 82 1.85 -5.39 -20.06
CA SER A 82 1.25 -5.38 -21.39
C SER A 82 -0.27 -5.41 -21.35
N ARG A 83 -0.87 -6.02 -20.32
CA ARG A 83 -2.32 -6.00 -20.07
C ARG A 83 -2.79 -4.61 -19.68
N TRP A 84 -2.19 -4.03 -18.65
CA TRP A 84 -2.53 -2.68 -18.17
C TRP A 84 -2.34 -1.60 -19.23
N ARG A 85 -1.33 -1.74 -20.09
CA ARG A 85 -1.03 -0.79 -21.16
C ARG A 85 -1.98 -0.85 -22.36
N ARG A 86 -2.86 -1.85 -22.48
CA ARG A 86 -3.80 -1.96 -23.63
C ARG A 86 -4.96 -0.97 -23.45
N SER A 87 -5.20 -0.13 -24.45
CA SER A 87 -6.25 0.91 -24.46
C SER A 87 -7.69 0.39 -24.36
N ALA A 88 -7.91 -0.89 -24.67
CA ALA A 88 -9.20 -1.59 -24.58
C ALA A 88 -9.17 -2.68 -23.51
N PHE A 89 -8.62 -2.38 -22.33
CA PHE A 89 -8.53 -3.35 -21.26
C PHE A 89 -9.91 -3.67 -20.69
N THR A 90 -10.48 -4.81 -21.10
CA THR A 90 -11.43 -5.55 -20.27
C THR A 90 -10.58 -6.35 -19.29
N PRO A 91 -10.70 -6.11 -17.96
CA PRO A 91 -9.96 -6.91 -17.00
C PRO A 91 -10.31 -8.37 -17.23
N PRO A 92 -9.30 -9.26 -17.33
CA PRO A 92 -9.56 -10.69 -17.39
C PRO A 92 -10.33 -11.09 -16.13
N ALA A 93 -11.21 -12.08 -16.26
CA ALA A 93 -11.83 -12.68 -15.08
C ALA A 93 -10.71 -13.09 -14.13
N PRO A 94 -10.66 -12.54 -12.90
CA PRO A 94 -9.56 -12.80 -12.00
C PRO A 94 -9.53 -14.29 -11.68
N ARG A 95 -8.34 -14.88 -11.72
CA ARG A 95 -8.20 -16.30 -11.37
C ARG A 95 -8.24 -16.43 -9.85
N VAL A 96 -9.07 -17.33 -9.36
CA VAL A 96 -9.04 -17.75 -7.95
C VAL A 96 -7.83 -18.65 -7.75
N VAL A 97 -6.91 -18.22 -6.92
CA VAL A 97 -5.74 -19.02 -6.51
C VAL A 97 -5.93 -19.53 -5.08
N GLY A 98 -6.99 -19.11 -4.40
CA GLY A 98 -7.32 -19.64 -3.07
C GLY A 98 -8.63 -19.11 -2.54
N CYS A 99 -9.41 -19.98 -1.92
CA CYS A 99 -10.65 -19.61 -1.25
C CYS A 99 -10.80 -20.36 0.07
N LEU A 100 -10.90 -19.61 1.17
CA LEU A 100 -11.27 -20.16 2.47
C LEU A 100 -12.79 -20.05 2.64
N ARG A 101 -13.48 -21.19 2.52
CA ARG A 101 -14.96 -21.25 2.56
C ARG A 101 -15.54 -21.49 3.95
N LYS A 102 -14.73 -21.95 4.91
CA LYS A 102 -15.21 -22.15 6.29
C LYS A 102 -15.49 -20.79 6.89
N GLU A 103 -16.69 -20.60 7.42
CA GLU A 103 -17.08 -19.40 8.16
C GLU A 103 -16.18 -19.29 9.38
N ILE A 104 -15.17 -18.44 9.28
CA ILE A 104 -14.36 -18.01 10.40
C ILE A 104 -15.05 -16.78 11.00
N THR A 105 -14.61 -16.41 12.18
CA THR A 105 -14.87 -15.11 12.77
C THR A 105 -14.50 -13.98 11.80
N SER A 106 -15.08 -12.80 12.01
CA SER A 106 -14.89 -11.66 11.11
C SER A 106 -13.40 -11.35 10.91
N ILE A 107 -12.97 -11.18 9.65
CA ILE A 107 -11.60 -10.77 9.36
C ILE A 107 -11.57 -9.26 9.25
N SER A 108 -10.68 -8.65 10.01
CA SER A 108 -10.54 -7.20 10.12
C SER A 108 -9.37 -6.64 9.34
N ASP A 109 -8.36 -7.46 9.05
CA ASP A 109 -7.20 -7.10 8.25
C ASP A 109 -6.69 -8.34 7.52
N VAL A 110 -6.14 -8.13 6.33
CA VAL A 110 -5.53 -9.17 5.52
C VAL A 110 -4.34 -8.59 4.77
N ARG A 111 -3.21 -9.29 4.85
CA ARG A 111 -1.95 -8.87 4.23
C ARG A 111 -1.23 -10.02 3.56
N PHE A 112 -0.55 -9.78 2.45
CA PHE A 112 0.49 -10.66 1.94
C PHE A 112 1.72 -10.53 2.83
N LEU A 113 2.35 -11.66 3.17
CA LEU A 113 3.62 -11.65 3.88
C LEU A 113 4.76 -11.62 2.85
N PRO A 114 5.60 -10.58 2.82
CA PRO A 114 6.69 -10.43 1.86
C PRO A 114 7.92 -11.31 2.17
N CYS A 115 7.71 -12.61 2.42
CA CYS A 115 8.74 -13.64 2.58
C CYS A 115 8.64 -14.68 1.45
N LEU A 116 9.77 -15.32 1.09
CA LEU A 116 9.88 -16.51 0.22
C LEU A 116 8.70 -16.71 -0.76
N ASP A 117 8.78 -15.98 -1.87
CA ASP A 117 7.80 -15.98 -2.95
C ASP A 117 6.37 -15.50 -2.60
N ARG A 118 6.17 -14.72 -1.53
CA ARG A 118 4.89 -14.08 -1.15
C ARG A 118 3.67 -14.97 -1.35
N THR A 119 3.86 -16.26 -1.07
CA THR A 119 2.82 -17.28 -1.11
C THR A 119 2.04 -17.27 0.19
N LEU A 120 2.49 -16.51 1.18
CA LEU A 120 1.87 -16.44 2.48
C LEU A 120 0.93 -15.24 2.57
N VAL A 121 -0.24 -15.48 3.17
CA VAL A 121 -1.25 -14.49 3.50
C VAL A 121 -1.44 -14.51 5.01
N VAL A 122 -1.54 -13.35 5.63
CA VAL A 122 -1.81 -13.19 7.06
C VAL A 122 -3.17 -12.56 7.22
N THR A 123 -3.99 -13.10 8.12
CA THR A 123 -5.30 -12.55 8.45
C THR A 123 -5.40 -12.24 9.93
N ILE A 124 -6.01 -11.11 10.26
CA ILE A 124 -6.38 -10.75 11.63
C ILE A 124 -7.88 -10.95 11.81
N SER A 125 -8.24 -11.97 12.58
CA SER A 125 -9.63 -12.25 12.94
C SER A 125 -10.02 -11.48 14.21
N LYS A 126 -11.23 -10.91 14.23
CA LYS A 126 -11.87 -10.27 15.39
C LYS A 126 -13.07 -11.12 15.80
N SER A 127 -12.97 -11.69 17.00
CA SER A 127 -14.03 -12.42 17.70
C SER A 127 -14.10 -11.91 19.15
N ILE A 128 -14.60 -12.74 20.08
CA ILE A 128 -14.40 -12.57 21.53
C ILE A 128 -12.92 -12.32 21.84
N TRP A 129 -12.05 -12.95 21.06
CA TRP A 129 -10.60 -12.80 21.10
C TRP A 129 -10.06 -12.57 19.70
N SER A 130 -8.94 -11.86 19.57
CA SER A 130 -8.29 -11.63 18.29
C SER A 130 -7.24 -12.69 17.99
N GLY A 131 -7.13 -13.12 16.74
CA GLY A 131 -6.17 -14.12 16.31
C GLY A 131 -5.51 -13.78 14.98
N LEU A 132 -4.19 -13.94 14.93
CA LEU A 132 -3.39 -13.83 13.71
C LEU A 132 -3.23 -15.23 13.14
N THR A 133 -3.56 -15.41 11.86
CA THR A 133 -3.36 -16.69 11.17
C THR A 133 -2.55 -16.48 9.90
N VAL A 134 -1.53 -17.33 9.72
CA VAL A 134 -0.71 -17.37 8.51
C VAL A 134 -1.20 -18.53 7.64
N TRP A 135 -1.45 -18.23 6.38
CA TRP A 135 -1.93 -19.12 5.36
C TRP A 135 -0.91 -19.23 4.24
N ALA A 136 -0.70 -20.42 3.69
CA ALA A 136 0.09 -20.64 2.49
C ALA A 136 -0.80 -20.90 1.27
N LEU A 137 -0.41 -20.35 0.13
CA LEU A 137 -1.02 -20.60 -1.17
C LEU A 137 -0.30 -21.77 -1.84
N GLU A 138 -0.94 -22.93 -1.82
CA GLU A 138 -0.47 -24.16 -2.46
C GLU A 138 -1.35 -24.49 -3.66
N GLY A 139 -0.94 -24.03 -4.85
CA GLY A 139 -1.77 -24.13 -6.05
C GLY A 139 -3.02 -23.26 -5.91
N ASP A 140 -4.21 -23.87 -6.02
CA ASP A 140 -5.49 -23.19 -5.86
C ASP A 140 -6.08 -23.33 -4.43
N VAL A 141 -5.29 -23.85 -3.48
CA VAL A 141 -5.72 -24.13 -2.10
C VAL A 141 -5.00 -23.21 -1.10
N VAL A 142 -5.77 -22.72 -0.12
CA VAL A 142 -5.25 -21.95 1.02
C VAL A 142 -5.09 -22.89 2.21
N VAL A 143 -3.84 -23.12 2.64
CA VAL A 143 -3.51 -24.04 3.74
C VAL A 143 -3.09 -23.24 4.96
N LYS A 144 -3.74 -23.47 6.11
CA LYS A 144 -3.32 -22.85 7.37
C LYS A 144 -1.95 -23.39 7.78
N ARG A 145 -0.99 -22.50 8.03
CA ARG A 145 0.36 -22.86 8.48
C ARG A 145 0.50 -22.74 9.98
N CYS A 146 0.12 -21.59 10.52
CA CYS A 146 0.17 -21.36 11.96
C CYS A 146 -0.81 -20.28 12.41
N GLU A 147 -1.01 -20.21 13.71
CA GLU A 147 -1.74 -19.13 14.36
C GLU A 147 -0.95 -18.58 15.54
N TRP A 148 -1.16 -17.30 15.81
CA TRP A 148 -0.73 -16.66 17.04
C TRP A 148 -1.93 -16.02 17.72
N PHE A 149 -2.17 -16.47 18.94
CA PHE A 149 -3.40 -16.21 19.67
C PHE A 149 -3.12 -16.08 21.17
N PRO A 150 -2.74 -14.88 21.65
CA PRO A 150 -2.66 -14.64 23.08
C PRO A 150 -4.08 -14.68 23.68
N ARG A 151 -4.29 -15.56 24.67
CA ARG A 151 -5.62 -15.73 25.29
C ARG A 151 -6.08 -14.44 25.97
N GLY A 152 -7.36 -14.09 25.78
CA GLY A 152 -7.99 -12.91 26.39
C GLY A 152 -7.57 -11.58 25.75
N ALA A 153 -6.90 -11.62 24.61
CA ALA A 153 -6.29 -10.47 23.98
C ALA A 153 -7.14 -9.91 22.82
N ILE A 154 -7.09 -8.59 22.64
CA ILE A 154 -7.72 -7.88 21.53
C ILE A 154 -6.63 -7.18 20.72
N PHE A 155 -6.63 -7.36 19.40
CA PHE A 155 -5.66 -6.70 18.53
C PHE A 155 -6.17 -5.32 18.13
N THR A 156 -5.32 -4.33 18.29
CA THR A 156 -5.67 -2.92 18.04
C THR A 156 -4.95 -2.34 16.82
N GLY A 157 -3.88 -2.97 16.36
CA GLY A 157 -3.03 -2.51 15.26
C GLY A 157 -2.14 -3.62 14.74
N PHE A 158 -1.76 -3.51 13.46
CA PHE A 158 -1.03 -4.55 12.74
C PHE A 158 -0.20 -3.93 11.62
N ALA A 159 1.07 -4.34 11.51
CA ALA A 159 1.95 -3.98 10.42
C ALA A 159 2.81 -5.19 10.00
N VAL A 160 3.19 -5.25 8.73
CA VAL A 160 3.94 -6.37 8.15
C VAL A 160 5.13 -5.83 7.37
N GLU A 161 6.26 -6.54 7.45
CA GLU A 161 7.52 -6.21 6.78
C GLU A 161 8.07 -7.39 5.98
N SER A 162 9.01 -7.08 5.10
CA SER A 162 9.86 -8.06 4.42
C SER A 162 10.51 -9.05 5.39
N GLY A 163 10.73 -10.28 4.92
CA GLY A 163 11.40 -11.31 5.71
C GLY A 163 10.54 -12.02 6.76
N GLY A 164 9.22 -11.81 6.76
CA GLY A 164 8.32 -12.52 7.67
C GLY A 164 8.24 -11.91 9.08
N VAL A 165 8.73 -10.68 9.24
CA VAL A 165 8.60 -9.90 10.47
C VAL A 165 7.28 -9.14 10.46
N MET A 166 6.59 -9.14 11.60
CA MET A 166 5.29 -8.51 11.78
C MET A 166 5.24 -7.80 13.13
N ALA A 167 4.45 -6.75 13.24
CA ALA A 167 4.17 -6.07 14.49
C ALA A 167 2.67 -6.12 14.80
N VAL A 168 2.31 -6.51 16.02
CA VAL A 168 0.92 -6.60 16.48
C VAL A 168 0.78 -5.87 17.80
N SER A 169 -0.13 -4.90 17.89
CA SER A 169 -0.51 -4.34 19.19
C SER A 169 -1.66 -5.12 19.82
N VAL A 170 -1.46 -5.46 21.08
CA VAL A 170 -2.33 -6.29 21.88
C VAL A 170 -2.80 -5.50 23.09
N TRP A 171 -4.10 -5.48 23.31
CA TRP A 171 -4.69 -5.06 24.58
C TRP A 171 -5.06 -6.29 25.40
N LYS A 172 -4.54 -6.37 26.62
CA LYS A 172 -4.79 -7.48 27.55
C LYS A 172 -4.66 -7.00 28.99
N GLU A 173 -5.65 -7.32 29.83
CA GLU A 173 -5.61 -7.05 31.28
C GLU A 173 -5.36 -5.57 31.64
N GLY A 174 -5.80 -4.64 30.78
CA GLY A 174 -5.60 -3.20 30.98
C GLY A 174 -4.28 -2.66 30.43
N GLU A 175 -3.38 -3.52 29.96
CA GLU A 175 -2.11 -3.13 29.35
C GLU A 175 -2.18 -3.17 27.82
N HIS A 176 -1.45 -2.26 27.18
CA HIS A 176 -1.24 -2.24 25.74
C HIS A 176 0.22 -2.61 25.42
N ILE A 177 0.41 -3.72 24.74
CA ILE A 177 1.75 -4.24 24.40
C ILE A 177 1.84 -4.43 22.90
N VAL A 178 2.89 -3.89 22.29
CA VAL A 178 3.27 -4.17 20.91
C VAL A 178 4.26 -5.32 20.91
N HIS A 179 3.97 -6.37 20.15
CA HIS A 179 4.89 -7.49 19.90
C HIS A 179 5.46 -7.41 18.48
N ILE A 180 6.78 -7.54 18.36
CA ILE A 180 7.44 -7.87 17.09
C ILE A 180 7.52 -9.39 17.00
N LEU A 181 6.84 -9.96 16.00
CA LEU A 181 6.80 -11.39 15.72
C LEU A 181 7.69 -11.69 14.51
N SER A 182 8.46 -12.77 14.58
CA SER A 182 9.18 -13.33 13.45
C SER A 182 8.59 -14.69 13.09
N LEU A 183 8.30 -14.89 11.80
CA LEU A 183 7.88 -16.17 11.26
C LEU A 183 9.11 -17.01 10.88
N ASP A 184 9.30 -18.13 11.58
CA ASP A 184 10.21 -19.18 11.12
C ASP A 184 9.57 -19.92 9.94
N THR A 185 10.14 -19.77 8.75
CA THR A 185 9.60 -20.38 7.51
C THR A 185 9.80 -21.89 7.42
N GLU A 186 10.72 -22.47 8.21
CA GLU A 186 10.96 -23.91 8.22
C GLU A 186 9.93 -24.63 9.10
N THR A 187 9.70 -24.10 10.31
CA THR A 187 8.76 -24.69 11.28
C THR A 187 7.36 -24.09 11.20
N TYR A 188 7.19 -22.98 10.47
CA TYR A 188 6.00 -22.15 10.48
C TYR A 188 5.59 -21.73 11.90
N THR A 189 6.54 -21.36 12.76
CA THR A 189 6.23 -20.86 14.11
C THR A 189 6.39 -19.35 14.20
N LEU A 190 5.57 -18.72 15.05
CA LEU A 190 5.61 -17.28 15.30
C LEU A 190 6.23 -17.02 16.66
N ASN A 191 7.39 -16.38 16.66
CA ASN A 191 8.16 -16.10 17.87
C ASN A 191 8.18 -14.60 18.12
N SER A 192 7.89 -14.19 19.37
CA SER A 192 8.03 -12.78 19.78
C SER A 192 9.51 -12.48 19.98
N ILE A 193 10.08 -11.61 19.14
CA ILE A 193 11.50 -11.24 19.19
C ILE A 193 11.76 -9.93 19.93
N ALA A 194 10.76 -9.04 20.02
CA ALA A 194 10.80 -7.82 20.81
C ALA A 194 9.39 -7.46 21.30
N SER A 195 9.30 -6.68 22.37
CA SER A 195 8.04 -6.15 22.86
C SER A 195 8.18 -4.78 23.52
N LEU A 196 7.16 -3.95 23.38
CA LEU A 196 7.11 -2.59 23.91
C LEU A 196 5.74 -2.35 24.55
N ASN A 197 5.72 -1.97 25.83
CA ASN A 197 4.52 -1.51 26.52
C ASN A 197 4.24 -0.06 26.09
N THR A 198 3.17 0.12 25.32
CA THR A 198 2.81 1.40 24.71
C THR A 198 1.34 1.40 24.27
N VAL A 199 0.68 2.55 24.36
CA VAL A 199 -0.69 2.76 23.87
C VAL A 199 -0.75 2.95 22.35
N PHE A 200 0.40 3.14 21.70
CA PHE A 200 0.49 3.37 20.27
C PHE A 200 0.26 2.08 19.48
N ARG A 201 -0.24 2.21 18.25
CA ARG A 201 -0.58 1.09 17.36
C ARG A 201 0.39 1.01 16.18
N PRO A 202 0.83 -0.19 15.77
CA PRO A 202 1.62 -0.40 14.56
C PRO A 202 0.90 0.13 13.32
N ILE A 203 1.58 0.96 12.54
CA ILE A 203 1.10 1.51 11.27
C ILE A 203 1.96 1.02 10.11
N ALA A 204 3.29 1.09 10.25
CA ALA A 204 4.24 0.64 9.23
C ALA A 204 5.46 0.04 9.92
N LEU A 205 6.03 -1.00 9.33
CA LEU A 205 7.32 -1.53 9.69
C LEU A 205 8.23 -1.32 8.48
N SER A 206 9.52 -1.06 8.69
CA SER A 206 10.51 -0.92 7.63
C SER A 206 11.88 -1.31 8.17
N GLY A 207 12.37 -2.50 7.77
CA GLY A 207 13.52 -3.13 8.42
C GLY A 207 13.36 -3.17 9.95
N ASP A 208 14.30 -2.53 10.65
CA ASP A 208 14.36 -2.54 12.10
C ASP A 208 13.55 -1.41 12.77
N VAL A 209 12.93 -0.53 11.98
CA VAL A 209 12.17 0.63 12.49
C VAL A 209 10.68 0.39 12.36
N LEU A 210 9.99 0.36 13.50
CA LEU A 210 8.54 0.32 13.59
C LEU A 210 7.97 1.73 13.77
N ALA A 211 7.08 2.14 12.87
CA ALA A 211 6.22 3.30 13.05
C ALA A 211 4.93 2.91 13.78
N LEU A 212 4.72 3.57 14.91
CA LEU A 212 3.62 3.45 15.83
C LEU A 212 2.84 4.78 15.85
N SER A 213 1.53 4.76 16.01
CA SER A 213 0.74 5.99 16.15
C SER A 213 -0.33 5.87 17.22
N ASP A 214 -0.59 6.97 17.91
CA ASP A 214 -1.82 7.12 18.70
C ASP A 214 -3.01 7.47 17.79
N ASP A 215 -4.19 7.61 18.40
CA ASP A 215 -5.42 7.99 17.69
C ASP A 215 -5.58 9.52 17.56
N ILE A 216 -4.57 10.32 17.94
CA ILE A 216 -4.68 11.77 18.10
C ILE A 216 -3.74 12.52 17.15
N SER A 217 -2.43 12.48 17.37
CA SER A 217 -1.46 13.33 16.66
C SER A 217 0.00 12.91 16.77
N LYS A 218 0.34 11.99 17.68
CA LYS A 218 1.71 11.55 17.91
C LYS A 218 1.97 10.26 17.15
N SER A 219 3.10 10.22 16.47
CA SER A 219 3.67 9.00 15.93
C SER A 219 5.03 8.74 16.57
N LEU A 220 5.27 7.50 16.95
CA LEU A 220 6.50 7.02 17.56
C LEU A 220 7.22 6.15 16.53
N LEU A 221 8.49 6.43 16.30
CA LEU A 221 9.37 5.54 15.56
C LEU A 221 10.23 4.80 16.55
N TRP A 222 10.23 3.48 16.48
CA TRP A 222 10.95 2.61 17.39
C TRP A 222 11.87 1.70 16.60
N ASP A 223 13.17 1.90 16.73
CA ASP A 223 14.18 0.93 16.32
C ASP A 223 14.23 -0.16 17.39
N TRP A 224 13.58 -1.28 17.09
CA TRP A 224 13.38 -2.36 18.06
C TRP A 224 14.67 -3.16 18.30
N GLN A 225 15.63 -3.12 17.37
CA GLN A 225 16.91 -3.82 17.51
C GLN A 225 17.86 -3.06 18.44
N HIS A 226 17.95 -1.74 18.27
CA HIS A 226 18.83 -0.89 19.09
C HIS A 226 18.13 -0.32 20.33
N SER A 227 16.83 -0.59 20.50
CA SER A 227 16.00 -0.01 21.57
C SER A 227 16.11 1.51 21.61
N THR A 228 16.03 2.14 20.44
CA THR A 228 16.05 3.60 20.30
C THR A 228 14.74 4.09 19.69
N TYR A 229 14.36 5.33 19.96
CA TYR A 229 13.08 5.87 19.51
C TYR A 229 13.13 7.36 19.16
N ALA A 230 12.16 7.81 18.37
CA ALA A 230 11.92 9.22 18.09
C ALA A 230 10.42 9.50 18.07
N ILE A 231 10.01 10.68 18.53
CA ILE A 231 8.60 11.09 18.53
C ILE A 231 8.38 12.15 17.46
N LEU A 232 7.46 11.87 16.56
CA LEU A 232 6.93 12.80 15.56
C LEU A 232 5.60 13.34 16.11
N GLN A 233 5.52 14.64 16.32
CA GLN A 233 4.28 15.26 16.78
C GLN A 233 3.73 16.17 15.69
N SER A 234 2.56 15.81 15.15
CA SER A 234 1.81 16.70 14.28
C SER A 234 1.40 17.94 15.07
N SER A 235 1.41 19.14 14.45
CA SER A 235 1.16 20.39 15.17
C SER A 235 -0.09 20.26 16.04
N PRO A 236 -0.02 20.60 17.34
CA PRO A 236 -1.22 20.65 18.16
C PRO A 236 -2.21 21.58 17.47
N LEU A 237 -3.47 21.16 17.40
CA LEU A 237 -4.58 22.04 17.04
C LEU A 237 -4.40 23.30 17.89
N SER A 238 -4.27 24.45 17.23
CA SER A 238 -3.94 25.73 17.87
C SER A 238 -4.73 25.91 19.16
N ASP A 239 -4.07 26.37 20.23
CA ASP A 239 -4.59 26.59 21.58
C ASP A 239 -5.85 27.49 21.68
N ASP A 240 -6.37 27.96 20.54
CA ASP A 240 -7.68 28.61 20.40
C ASP A 240 -8.85 27.70 20.83
N GLU A 241 -8.62 26.40 21.09
CA GLU A 241 -9.57 25.49 21.75
C GLU A 241 -9.83 25.81 23.24
N ASN A 242 -9.13 26.78 23.84
CA ASN A 242 -9.52 27.32 25.15
C ASN A 242 -10.89 28.03 25.17
N GLN A 243 -11.58 28.15 24.03
CA GLN A 243 -12.97 28.60 23.97
C GLN A 243 -13.97 27.47 24.24
N GLY A 244 -13.86 26.79 25.39
CA GLY A 244 -14.96 26.22 26.21
C GLY A 244 -16.08 25.36 25.57
N GLY A 245 -15.98 24.99 24.30
CA GLY A 245 -16.99 24.20 23.60
C GLY A 245 -16.56 22.75 23.56
N ALA A 246 -17.43 21.82 23.97
CA ALA A 246 -17.26 20.37 23.85
C ALA A 246 -17.14 19.83 22.39
N ARG A 247 -16.75 20.70 21.44
CA ARG A 247 -16.31 20.39 20.08
C ARG A 247 -14.79 20.29 20.16
N ASN A 248 -14.13 19.13 20.24
CA ASN A 248 -14.01 18.16 19.16
C ASN A 248 -13.45 16.82 19.64
N LEU A 249 -13.96 16.25 20.74
CA LEU A 249 -13.59 14.87 21.17
C LEU A 249 -13.87 13.79 20.09
N PHE A 250 -14.59 14.15 19.02
CA PHE A 250 -14.91 13.28 17.89
C PHE A 250 -14.01 13.50 16.66
N GLN A 251 -13.08 14.46 16.66
CA GLN A 251 -12.17 14.66 15.53
C GLN A 251 -10.91 13.79 15.68
N TYR A 252 -11.05 12.51 15.35
CA TYR A 252 -9.92 11.59 15.29
C TYR A 252 -9.13 11.80 13.99
N ASP A 253 -7.99 12.50 14.05
CA ASP A 253 -7.01 12.54 12.93
C ASP A 253 -6.06 11.33 12.99
N ARG A 254 -6.65 10.14 13.06
CA ARG A 254 -5.91 8.89 13.22
C ARG A 254 -4.92 8.71 12.07
N CYS A 255 -3.68 8.33 12.39
CA CYS A 255 -2.70 7.94 11.39
C CYS A 255 -3.17 6.67 10.64
N ILE A 256 -3.17 6.76 9.31
CA ILE A 256 -3.55 5.67 8.40
C ILE A 256 -2.31 4.99 7.84
N GLN A 257 -1.28 5.77 7.50
CA GLN A 257 -0.06 5.26 6.87
C GLN A 257 1.16 6.11 7.24
N VAL A 258 2.32 5.47 7.36
CA VAL A 258 3.62 6.14 7.48
C VAL A 258 4.51 5.69 6.32
N ILE A 259 5.09 6.64 5.60
CA ILE A 259 6.00 6.37 4.48
C ILE A 259 7.40 6.86 4.85
N PHE A 260 8.36 5.95 4.86
CA PHE A 260 9.79 6.26 4.93
C PHE A 260 10.24 6.74 3.54
N ALA A 261 10.35 8.06 3.38
CA ALA A 261 10.64 8.74 2.12
C ALA A 261 12.10 9.24 2.08
N TYR A 262 12.51 9.88 0.99
CA TYR A 262 13.88 10.38 0.83
C TYR A 262 14.19 11.46 1.88
N HIS A 263 15.12 11.17 2.80
CA HIS A 263 15.51 12.00 3.96
C HIS A 263 14.36 12.58 4.79
N SER A 264 13.19 11.94 4.76
CA SER A 264 11.99 12.44 5.40
C SER A 264 11.01 11.32 5.70
N ILE A 265 10.05 11.62 6.55
CA ILE A 265 8.99 10.69 6.92
C ILE A 265 7.66 11.39 6.65
N LEU A 266 6.83 10.80 5.79
CA LEU A 266 5.50 11.30 5.52
C LEU A 266 4.51 10.53 6.40
N VAL A 267 3.91 11.22 7.37
CA VAL A 267 2.81 10.70 8.18
C VAL A 267 1.51 11.11 7.52
N VAL A 268 0.69 10.12 7.21
CA VAL A 268 -0.60 10.28 6.54
C VAL A 268 -1.69 9.93 7.54
N SER A 269 -2.56 10.89 7.81
CA SER A 269 -3.66 10.78 8.75
C SER A 269 -5.00 10.93 8.03
N ALA A 270 -6.10 10.69 8.74
CA ALA A 270 -7.46 10.75 8.20
C ALA A 270 -7.83 12.11 7.61
N ARG A 271 -7.15 13.20 7.99
CA ARG A 271 -7.47 14.56 7.54
C ARG A 271 -6.30 15.32 6.97
N SER A 272 -5.09 14.82 7.17
CA SER A 272 -3.89 15.57 6.86
C SER A 272 -2.70 14.68 6.48
N ILE A 273 -1.72 15.32 5.86
CA ILE A 273 -0.38 14.77 5.72
C ILE A 273 0.62 15.72 6.37
N ASN A 274 1.62 15.13 7.01
CA ASN A 274 2.67 15.82 7.73
C ASN A 274 4.02 15.28 7.27
N LEU A 275 4.87 16.14 6.73
CA LEU A 275 6.22 15.78 6.32
C LEU A 275 7.18 16.09 7.47
N PHE A 276 7.86 15.09 8.01
CA PHE A 276 8.86 15.23 9.06
C PHE A 276 10.27 15.06 8.49
N PRO A 277 11.30 15.66 9.13
CA PRO A 277 12.67 15.33 8.78
C PRO A 277 13.00 13.87 9.14
N SER A 278 14.09 13.35 8.60
CA SER A 278 14.68 12.11 9.14
C SER A 278 15.05 12.34 10.62
N PRO A 279 14.51 11.54 11.55
CA PRO A 279 14.66 11.82 12.97
C PRO A 279 15.97 11.27 13.54
N VAL A 280 16.40 11.88 14.63
CA VAL A 280 17.54 11.40 15.42
C VAL A 280 16.97 10.56 16.56
N PHE A 281 17.38 9.29 16.62
CA PHE A 281 16.88 8.38 17.63
C PHE A 281 17.54 8.60 19.00
N SER A 282 16.73 8.56 20.05
CA SER A 282 17.15 8.60 21.45
C SER A 282 17.11 7.20 22.05
N THR A 283 18.08 6.84 22.89
CA THR A 283 18.09 5.53 23.58
C THR A 283 16.99 5.44 24.63
N ILE A 284 16.27 4.32 24.68
CA ILE A 284 15.33 4.04 25.77
C ILE A 284 16.15 3.80 27.05
N PRO A 285 15.90 4.51 28.17
CA PRO A 285 16.60 4.27 29.42
C PRO A 285 16.39 2.82 29.86
N SER A 286 17.44 2.00 29.81
CA SER A 286 17.36 0.62 30.29
C SER A 286 17.19 0.67 31.81
N SER A 287 16.05 0.22 32.33
CA SER A 287 15.87 0.05 33.78
C SER A 287 16.93 -0.94 34.27
N SER A 288 17.95 -0.44 34.95
CA SER A 288 19.19 -1.16 35.28
C SER A 288 19.02 -2.32 36.28
N SER A 289 17.79 -2.80 36.53
CA SER A 289 17.51 -3.73 37.63
C SER A 289 16.40 -4.76 37.39
N SER A 290 15.88 -4.94 36.17
CA SER A 290 14.77 -5.88 35.92
C SER A 290 15.18 -7.07 35.05
N SER A 291 14.70 -8.25 35.43
CA SER A 291 14.75 -9.52 34.70
C SER A 291 14.44 -9.37 33.21
N SER A 292 15.04 -10.23 32.38
CA SER A 292 14.94 -10.24 30.90
C SER A 292 13.52 -10.30 30.31
N ASP A 293 12.51 -10.60 31.12
CA ASP A 293 11.18 -10.94 30.62
C ASP A 293 10.18 -9.78 30.70
N THR A 294 10.57 -8.64 31.29
CA THR A 294 9.69 -7.46 31.33
C THR A 294 9.80 -6.67 30.03
N PRO A 295 8.68 -6.40 29.32
CA PRO A 295 8.71 -5.60 28.10
C PRO A 295 9.29 -4.20 28.38
N ALA A 296 10.02 -3.64 27.42
CA ALA A 296 10.47 -2.26 27.52
C ALA A 296 9.24 -1.35 27.66
N SER A 297 9.30 -0.37 28.56
CA SER A 297 8.30 0.68 28.67
C SER A 297 8.88 1.99 28.16
N LEU A 298 8.05 2.79 27.49
CA LEU A 298 8.44 4.16 27.21
C LEU A 298 8.59 4.92 28.54
N PRO A 299 9.60 5.80 28.67
CA PRO A 299 9.67 6.67 29.84
C PRO A 299 8.35 7.42 29.98
N ALA A 300 7.88 7.61 31.22
CA ALA A 300 6.75 8.48 31.49
C ALA A 300 7.01 9.84 30.80
N GLU A 301 5.96 10.49 30.29
CA GLU A 301 6.04 11.72 29.47
C GLU A 301 6.63 12.90 30.25
N GLU A 302 7.91 12.84 30.62
CA GLU A 302 8.69 13.98 31.07
C GLU A 302 9.06 14.78 29.81
N PRO A 303 8.53 16.01 29.65
CA PRO A 303 8.62 16.77 28.41
C PRO A 303 10.06 17.09 27.98
N ASP A 304 11.03 16.97 28.88
CA ASP A 304 12.44 17.30 28.62
C ASP A 304 13.31 16.06 28.28
N ALA A 305 12.77 14.85 28.40
CA ALA A 305 13.56 13.61 28.28
C ALA A 305 13.80 13.16 26.82
N TYR A 306 13.03 13.68 25.87
CA TYR A 306 13.10 13.25 24.47
C TYR A 306 12.93 14.40 23.48
N GLN A 307 13.58 14.26 22.33
CA GLN A 307 13.44 15.22 21.24
C GLN A 307 12.12 14.94 20.49
N VAL A 308 11.22 15.93 20.54
CA VAL A 308 10.00 15.93 19.71
C VAL A 308 10.32 16.59 18.38
N HIS A 309 10.08 15.86 17.29
CA HIS A 309 10.20 16.36 15.93
C HIS A 309 8.88 16.98 15.46
N VAL A 310 8.94 18.22 15.00
CA VAL A 310 7.82 18.95 14.39
C VAL A 310 7.80 18.76 12.88
N PRO A 311 6.62 18.84 12.22
CA PRO A 311 6.55 18.71 10.77
C PRO A 311 7.24 19.89 10.07
N LEU A 312 7.99 19.58 9.01
CA LEU A 312 8.54 20.54 8.05
C LEU A 312 7.46 21.18 7.20
N ALA A 313 6.42 20.41 6.85
CA ALA A 313 5.29 20.86 6.05
C ALA A 313 4.02 20.09 6.41
N HIS A 314 2.88 20.75 6.21
CA HIS A 314 1.56 20.22 6.51
C HIS A 314 0.59 20.55 5.38
N HIS A 315 -0.33 19.62 5.09
CA HIS A 315 -1.46 19.86 4.20
C HIS A 315 -2.67 19.06 4.67
N SER A 316 -3.84 19.71 4.75
CA SER A 316 -5.10 19.04 5.09
C SER A 316 -5.96 18.86 3.85
N PHE A 317 -6.57 17.67 3.75
CA PHE A 317 -7.50 17.29 2.69
C PHE A 317 -8.97 17.40 3.13
N GLY A 318 -9.25 17.85 4.36
CA GLY A 318 -10.60 17.74 4.94
C GLY A 318 -10.81 16.34 5.53
N TRP A 319 -11.99 15.75 5.38
CA TRP A 319 -12.22 14.36 5.81
C TRP A 319 -11.92 13.39 4.67
N VAL A 320 -11.28 12.29 5.02
CA VAL A 320 -10.89 11.25 4.07
C VAL A 320 -11.32 9.90 4.61
N ASP A 321 -12.13 9.18 3.83
CA ASP A 321 -12.55 7.81 4.13
C ASP A 321 -11.35 6.86 4.09
N GLY A 322 -10.51 7.03 3.08
CA GLY A 322 -9.38 6.15 2.79
C GLY A 322 -8.29 6.85 2.00
N VAL A 323 -7.05 6.47 2.28
CA VAL A 323 -5.86 7.01 1.64
C VAL A 323 -4.85 5.90 1.41
N ALA A 324 -4.16 5.96 0.27
CA ALA A 324 -3.02 5.12 -0.03
C ALA A 324 -1.92 5.96 -0.66
N VAL A 325 -0.73 5.90 -0.08
CA VAL A 325 0.46 6.56 -0.58
C VAL A 325 1.46 5.54 -1.08
N SER A 326 2.06 5.83 -2.23
CA SER A 326 3.05 4.98 -2.87
C SER A 326 4.19 5.83 -3.44
N ALA A 327 5.43 5.42 -3.18
CA ALA A 327 6.59 5.99 -3.85
C ALA A 327 6.67 5.46 -5.28
N SER A 328 6.63 6.37 -6.25
CA SER A 328 6.69 6.01 -7.67
C SER A 328 8.03 5.37 -8.00
N ALA A 329 7.98 4.22 -8.69
CA ALA A 329 9.19 3.61 -9.25
C ALA A 329 9.67 4.46 -10.44
N GLN A 330 10.53 5.44 -10.20
CA GLN A 330 11.21 6.13 -11.30
C GLN A 330 12.25 5.20 -11.92
N GLY A 331 12.02 4.84 -13.19
CA GLY A 331 12.95 4.06 -14.02
C GLY A 331 14.22 4.83 -14.37
N SER A 332 15.05 5.13 -13.38
CA SER A 332 16.37 5.76 -13.57
C SER A 332 17.45 4.68 -13.76
N HIS A 333 17.31 3.86 -14.79
CA HIS A 333 18.34 2.89 -15.18
C HIS A 333 19.25 3.43 -16.28
N VAL A 334 19.52 4.75 -16.30
CA VAL A 334 20.59 5.31 -17.14
C VAL A 334 21.92 4.89 -16.50
N GLU A 335 22.48 3.79 -17.00
CA GLU A 335 23.77 3.24 -16.61
C GLU A 335 24.84 4.34 -16.67
N GLY A 336 25.27 4.83 -15.50
CA GLY A 336 26.39 5.79 -15.39
C GLY A 336 26.22 6.84 -14.32
N GLN A 337 24.99 7.19 -13.94
CA GLN A 337 24.76 8.06 -12.78
C GLN A 337 24.75 7.20 -11.51
N ARG A 338 25.84 7.32 -10.72
CA ARG A 338 25.96 6.74 -9.38
C ARG A 338 24.63 6.88 -8.64
N ARG A 339 24.20 5.79 -7.98
CA ARG A 339 23.07 5.62 -7.07
C ARG A 339 22.82 6.86 -6.16
N ARG A 340 22.35 7.98 -6.72
CA ARG A 340 21.58 8.93 -5.95
C ARG A 340 20.34 8.14 -5.59
N GLU A 341 20.16 7.93 -4.29
CA GLU A 341 18.96 7.34 -3.71
C GLU A 341 17.75 7.88 -4.46
N GLN A 342 16.85 6.98 -4.86
CA GLN A 342 15.76 7.28 -5.77
C GLN A 342 14.82 8.30 -5.12
N HIS A 343 15.09 9.58 -5.34
CA HIS A 343 14.24 10.68 -4.93
C HIS A 343 13.03 10.74 -5.88
N GLY A 344 12.14 9.76 -5.75
CA GLY A 344 10.94 9.60 -6.55
C GLY A 344 9.76 10.40 -5.99
N ALA A 345 8.82 10.77 -6.86
CA ALA A 345 7.57 11.40 -6.45
C ALA A 345 6.72 10.45 -5.62
N LEU A 346 5.98 11.00 -4.66
CA LEU A 346 4.98 10.24 -3.89
C LEU A 346 3.61 10.47 -4.52
N SER A 347 2.94 9.38 -4.85
CA SER A 347 1.56 9.40 -5.33
C SER A 347 0.62 9.13 -4.17
N ILE A 348 -0.41 9.96 -4.03
CA ILE A 348 -1.37 9.92 -2.92
C ILE A 348 -2.75 9.73 -3.54
N LEU A 349 -3.31 8.53 -3.41
CA LEU A 349 -4.68 8.23 -3.81
C LEU A 349 -5.58 8.40 -2.60
N LEU A 350 -6.57 9.28 -2.69
CA LEU A 350 -7.47 9.59 -1.59
C LEU A 350 -8.93 9.51 -2.00
N ARG A 351 -9.76 9.12 -1.04
CA ARG A 351 -11.21 9.13 -1.13
C ARG A 351 -11.73 10.15 -0.10
N PRO A 352 -12.11 11.36 -0.52
CA PRO A 352 -12.63 12.36 0.39
C PRO A 352 -14.00 11.91 0.91
N GLU A 353 -14.21 12.09 2.21
CA GLU A 353 -15.50 11.95 2.87
C GLU A 353 -16.21 13.31 2.86
N SER A 354 -17.50 13.33 2.53
CA SER A 354 -18.27 14.57 2.56
C SER A 354 -18.79 14.81 3.98
N ASP A 355 -18.38 15.92 4.59
CA ASP A 355 -18.96 16.42 5.85
C ASP A 355 -20.46 16.70 5.75
N ASP A 356 -20.96 16.94 4.53
CA ASP A 356 -22.37 17.22 4.29
C ASP A 356 -23.10 15.92 3.92
N PRO A 357 -23.94 15.36 4.81
CA PRO A 357 -24.75 14.18 4.52
C PRO A 357 -25.84 14.45 3.46
N TRP A 358 -26.08 15.73 3.13
CA TRP A 358 -26.99 16.17 2.07
C TRP A 358 -26.28 16.45 0.75
N TYR A 359 -24.95 16.28 0.71
CA TYR A 359 -24.20 16.46 -0.51
C TYR A 359 -24.73 15.50 -1.58
N PRO A 360 -24.94 15.96 -2.82
CA PRO A 360 -25.50 15.12 -3.87
C PRO A 360 -24.66 13.85 -4.03
N THR A 361 -25.30 12.69 -3.87
CA THR A 361 -24.69 11.35 -3.93
C THR A 361 -23.95 11.06 -5.24
N GLU A 362 -24.18 11.86 -6.28
CA GLU A 362 -23.63 11.70 -7.63
C GLU A 362 -22.21 12.27 -7.82
N LYS A 363 -21.61 12.88 -6.80
CA LYS A 363 -20.33 13.62 -6.94
C LYS A 363 -19.15 13.08 -6.15
N HIS A 364 -19.21 11.85 -5.64
CA HIS A 364 -18.04 11.27 -5.00
C HIS A 364 -16.94 11.00 -6.02
N LYS A 365 -15.71 11.26 -5.60
CA LYS A 365 -14.54 11.19 -6.44
C LYS A 365 -13.43 10.48 -5.69
N LEU A 366 -12.62 9.74 -6.41
CA LEU A 366 -11.32 9.30 -5.97
C LEU A 366 -10.30 10.27 -6.57
N GLU A 367 -9.50 10.90 -5.74
CA GLU A 367 -8.57 11.93 -6.15
C GLU A 367 -7.14 11.42 -6.03
N MET A 368 -6.31 11.71 -7.03
CA MET A 368 -4.89 11.40 -7.00
C MET A 368 -4.11 12.69 -6.93
N TYR A 369 -3.33 12.83 -5.88
CA TYR A 369 -2.37 13.91 -5.68
C TYR A 369 -0.96 13.38 -5.92
N THR A 370 -0.06 14.27 -6.30
CA THR A 370 1.35 13.96 -6.48
C THR A 370 2.19 14.97 -5.70
N LEU A 371 3.08 14.43 -4.87
CA LEU A 371 4.08 15.19 -4.14
C LEU A 371 5.42 15.02 -4.87
N TYR A 372 5.84 16.07 -5.57
CA TYR A 372 7.04 16.04 -6.40
C TYR A 372 8.31 16.21 -5.55
N PRO A 373 9.40 15.52 -5.91
CA PRO A 373 10.74 15.80 -5.37
C PRO A 373 11.08 17.28 -5.54
N ASN A 374 11.62 17.90 -4.50
CA ASN A 374 12.24 19.20 -4.64
C ASN A 374 13.65 19.03 -5.21
N LEU A 375 13.88 19.54 -6.41
CA LEU A 375 15.18 19.41 -7.09
C LEU A 375 16.27 20.30 -6.48
N ASP A 376 15.88 21.34 -5.76
CA ASP A 376 16.78 22.29 -5.10
C ASP A 376 17.18 21.84 -3.69
N PHE A 377 16.66 20.71 -3.22
CA PHE A 377 16.95 20.17 -1.89
C PHE A 377 18.37 19.60 -1.80
N GLU A 378 19.18 20.16 -0.91
CA GLU A 378 20.51 19.65 -0.57
C GLU A 378 20.51 18.96 0.81
N PRO A 379 20.75 17.64 0.90
CA PRO A 379 20.67 16.92 2.18
C PRO A 379 21.58 17.46 3.29
N ARG A 380 22.72 18.06 2.93
CA ARG A 380 23.74 18.56 3.87
C ARG A 380 23.25 19.70 4.76
N SER A 381 22.14 20.36 4.44
CA SER A 381 21.62 21.47 5.24
C SER A 381 20.92 21.03 6.53
N LEU A 382 20.59 19.73 6.69
CA LEU A 382 19.78 19.24 7.82
C LEU A 382 20.59 18.86 9.07
N ASP A 383 21.88 18.54 8.93
CA ASP A 383 22.68 17.90 9.99
C ASP A 383 23.03 18.84 11.18
N GLY A 384 22.67 20.12 11.16
CA GLY A 384 23.24 21.11 12.10
C GLY A 384 22.29 22.06 12.84
N SER A 385 21.01 22.21 12.48
CA SER A 385 20.18 23.26 13.12
C SER A 385 18.66 23.05 13.00
N THR A 386 18.11 22.10 13.76
CA THR A 386 16.65 21.93 13.87
C THR A 386 15.95 23.14 14.53
N THR A 387 16.71 23.98 15.24
CA THR A 387 16.17 25.16 15.94
C THR A 387 16.05 26.41 15.06
N ALA A 388 16.73 26.49 13.90
CA ALA A 388 16.74 27.68 13.06
C ALA A 388 15.54 27.83 12.09
N PHE A 389 14.69 26.80 11.94
CA PHE A 389 13.56 26.86 11.00
C PHE A 389 12.52 27.95 11.32
N ARG A 390 12.43 28.40 12.59
CA ARG A 390 11.41 29.37 13.01
C ARG A 390 11.65 30.81 12.53
N SER A 391 12.84 31.14 12.00
CA SER A 391 13.17 32.53 11.60
C SER A 391 13.33 32.75 10.10
N CYS A 392 13.21 31.70 9.27
CA CYS A 392 13.39 31.81 7.82
C CYS A 392 12.19 32.47 7.13
N THR A 393 12.46 33.27 6.09
CA THR A 393 11.41 33.83 5.25
C THR A 393 10.70 32.72 4.45
N PRO A 394 9.39 32.82 4.14
CA PRO A 394 8.62 31.77 3.48
C PRO A 394 9.25 31.16 2.21
N PRO A 395 9.87 31.92 1.29
CA PRO A 395 10.48 31.33 0.09
C PRO A 395 11.76 30.53 0.40
N GLN A 396 12.52 30.89 1.45
CA GLN A 396 13.70 30.12 1.85
C GLN A 396 13.32 28.80 2.55
N ALA A 397 12.20 28.77 3.27
CA ALA A 397 11.73 27.56 3.93
C ALA A 397 11.37 26.45 2.92
N GLN A 398 10.85 26.80 1.74
CA GLN A 398 10.51 25.81 0.70
C GLN A 398 11.74 25.15 0.05
N ALA A 399 12.82 25.91 -0.16
CA ALA A 399 14.06 25.38 -0.75
C ALA A 399 14.69 24.26 0.12
N GLN A 400 14.36 24.21 1.41
CA GLN A 400 14.90 23.23 2.37
C GLN A 400 14.03 21.97 2.52
N LEU A 401 12.88 21.88 1.86
CA LEU A 401 12.02 20.71 1.93
C LEU A 401 12.48 19.65 0.91
N PRO A 402 12.54 18.36 1.27
CA PRO A 402 12.84 17.31 0.29
C PRO A 402 11.74 17.19 -0.77
N TYR A 403 10.51 17.58 -0.46
CA TYR A 403 9.38 17.50 -1.36
C TYR A 403 8.68 18.86 -1.53
N ALA A 404 8.16 19.12 -2.73
CA ALA A 404 7.41 20.34 -3.03
C ALA A 404 6.00 20.27 -2.42
N PHE A 405 5.72 21.14 -1.44
CA PHE A 405 4.41 21.27 -0.78
C PHE A 405 3.65 22.53 -1.24
N PRO A 406 2.30 22.48 -1.32
CA PRO A 406 1.42 21.33 -1.03
C PRO A 406 1.40 20.29 -2.16
N PRO A 407 0.88 19.06 -1.92
CA PRO A 407 0.62 18.10 -2.99
C PRO A 407 -0.25 18.68 -4.08
N ARG A 408 -0.01 18.28 -5.33
CA ARG A 408 -0.78 18.75 -6.49
C ARG A 408 -1.81 17.71 -6.91
N LEU A 409 -3.09 18.08 -7.00
CA LEU A 409 -4.12 17.24 -7.59
C LEU A 409 -3.78 17.01 -9.07
N THR A 410 -3.63 15.75 -9.46
CA THR A 410 -3.30 15.36 -10.84
C THR A 410 -4.49 14.71 -11.53
N TYR A 411 -5.26 13.86 -10.84
CA TYR A 411 -6.40 13.15 -11.44
C TYR A 411 -7.59 13.02 -10.48
N SER A 412 -8.77 12.85 -11.05
CA SER A 412 -10.01 12.60 -10.31
C SER A 412 -10.88 11.60 -11.07
N ILE A 413 -11.34 10.56 -10.40
CA ILE A 413 -12.20 9.50 -10.95
C ILE A 413 -13.54 9.56 -10.21
N PRO A 414 -14.69 9.65 -10.90
CA PRO A 414 -15.97 9.56 -10.23
C PRO A 414 -16.17 8.17 -9.61
N THR A 415 -16.66 8.13 -8.37
CA THR A 415 -16.98 6.90 -7.63
C THR A 415 -18.40 6.97 -7.08
N ARG A 416 -18.98 5.81 -6.75
CA ARG A 416 -20.29 5.77 -6.10
C ARG A 416 -20.19 6.07 -4.61
N HIS A 417 -21.18 6.80 -4.12
CA HIS A 417 -21.47 6.89 -2.69
C HIS A 417 -22.18 5.64 -2.18
N GLY A 418 -21.86 5.21 -0.97
CA GLY A 418 -22.63 4.18 -0.31
C GLY A 418 -22.03 3.74 1.01
N VAL A 419 -22.67 2.76 1.64
CA VAL A 419 -22.20 2.19 2.90
C VAL A 419 -20.92 1.41 2.61
N LEU A 420 -19.79 1.99 2.98
CA LEU A 420 -18.47 1.41 2.76
C LEU A 420 -18.01 0.69 4.02
N ARG A 421 -17.84 -0.64 3.95
CA ARG A 421 -17.23 -1.41 5.04
C ARG A 421 -15.71 -1.41 4.97
N CYS A 422 -15.18 -1.48 3.75
CA CYS A 422 -13.75 -1.49 3.49
C CYS A 422 -13.31 -0.12 2.99
N THR A 423 -12.75 0.68 3.89
CA THR A 423 -12.18 2.00 3.56
C THR A 423 -10.80 1.92 2.90
N SER A 424 -10.18 0.74 2.89
CA SER A 424 -8.85 0.54 2.33
C SER A 424 -8.78 0.99 0.86
N LEU A 425 -7.67 1.66 0.55
CA LEU A 425 -7.23 1.91 -0.81
C LEU A 425 -5.87 1.20 -0.96
N ALA A 426 -5.57 0.76 -2.18
CA ALA A 426 -4.21 0.35 -2.50
C ALA A 426 -3.73 1.13 -3.72
N LEU A 427 -2.46 1.54 -3.69
CA LEU A 427 -1.78 2.18 -4.79
C LEU A 427 -0.41 1.54 -4.98
N GLY A 428 -0.23 0.91 -6.13
CA GLY A 428 1.03 0.31 -6.53
C GLY A 428 2.07 1.34 -6.96
N LYS A 429 3.35 0.95 -6.90
CA LYS A 429 4.50 1.78 -7.29
C LYS A 429 4.52 2.11 -8.79
N CYS A 430 3.86 1.29 -9.60
CA CYS A 430 3.74 1.45 -11.05
C CYS A 430 2.45 2.18 -11.46
N GLY A 431 1.67 2.67 -10.49
CA GLY A 431 0.48 3.50 -10.71
C GLY A 431 -0.85 2.73 -10.73
N THR A 432 -0.88 1.43 -10.39
CA THR A 432 -2.16 0.71 -10.34
C THR A 432 -2.86 0.97 -9.00
N GLY A 433 -4.05 1.55 -9.03
CA GLY A 433 -4.90 1.71 -7.85
C GLY A 433 -6.00 0.66 -7.79
N VAL A 434 -6.31 0.17 -6.59
CA VAL A 434 -7.38 -0.79 -6.32
C VAL A 434 -8.22 -0.32 -5.14
N TRP A 435 -9.53 -0.46 -5.23
CA TRP A 435 -10.45 -0.08 -4.16
C TRP A 435 -11.77 -0.86 -4.19
N ILE A 436 -12.47 -0.88 -3.06
CA ILE A 436 -13.85 -1.36 -3.01
C ILE A 436 -14.79 -0.18 -3.27
N GLU A 437 -15.64 -0.34 -4.29
CA GLU A 437 -16.77 0.54 -4.52
C GLU A 437 -17.97 0.04 -3.71
N PRO A 438 -18.59 0.91 -2.89
CA PRO A 438 -19.66 0.51 -2.01
C PRO A 438 -20.92 0.13 -2.80
N ARG A 439 -21.74 -0.72 -2.19
CA ARG A 439 -23.12 -0.93 -2.65
C ARG A 439 -23.88 0.39 -2.58
N MET A 440 -24.77 0.68 -3.54
CA MET A 440 -25.67 1.81 -3.32
C MET A 440 -26.45 1.53 -2.04
N PRO A 441 -26.65 2.56 -1.20
CA PRO A 441 -27.57 2.40 -0.09
C PRO A 441 -28.87 1.93 -0.73
N ARG A 442 -29.42 0.79 -0.28
CA ARG A 442 -30.80 0.44 -0.62
C ARG A 442 -31.55 1.71 -0.34
N THR A 443 -32.11 2.36 -1.37
CA THR A 443 -32.90 3.58 -1.22
C THR A 443 -33.68 3.36 0.04
N MET A 444 -33.38 4.12 1.10
CA MET A 444 -34.09 3.95 2.35
C MET A 444 -35.52 4.23 1.94
N GLY A 445 -36.29 3.18 1.66
CA GLY A 445 -37.72 3.27 1.55
C GLY A 445 -38.05 3.76 2.93
N GLY A 446 -38.28 5.07 3.04
CA GLY A 446 -38.36 5.72 4.32
C GLY A 446 -39.46 5.08 5.15
N LEU A 447 -39.66 5.58 6.36
CA LEU A 447 -40.80 5.20 7.19
C LEU A 447 -42.17 5.29 6.47
N VAL A 448 -42.23 5.96 5.31
CA VAL A 448 -43.35 5.92 4.37
C VAL A 448 -43.19 4.74 3.39
N GLN A 449 -43.35 3.53 3.91
CA GLN A 449 -43.69 2.38 3.06
C GLN A 449 -45.17 2.49 2.69
N ASP A 450 -45.54 3.44 1.81
CA ASP A 450 -46.86 3.35 1.19
C ASP A 450 -46.76 2.33 0.03
N PRO A 451 -47.34 1.12 0.17
CA PRO A 451 -47.28 0.07 -0.84
C PRO A 451 -47.90 0.47 -2.18
N ARG A 452 -48.60 1.61 -2.25
CA ARG A 452 -49.23 2.10 -3.48
C ARG A 452 -48.27 2.77 -4.45
N TYR A 453 -47.16 3.35 -3.99
CA TYR A 453 -46.18 4.01 -4.89
C TYR A 453 -45.08 3.05 -5.40
N LEU A 454 -44.92 1.88 -4.78
CA LEU A 454 -43.91 0.89 -5.17
C LEU A 454 -44.38 -0.10 -6.25
N ARG A 455 -45.65 -0.07 -6.68
CA ARG A 455 -46.16 -0.95 -7.74
C ARG A 455 -45.59 -0.68 -9.14
N GLY A 456 -44.90 0.45 -9.33
CA GLY A 456 -44.26 0.82 -10.58
C GLY A 456 -42.75 0.57 -10.62
N ALA A 457 -42.10 0.25 -9.49
CA ALA A 457 -40.72 -0.18 -9.49
C ALA A 457 -40.69 -1.59 -10.10
N THR A 458 -40.33 -1.63 -11.38
CA THR A 458 -40.23 -2.79 -12.25
C THR A 458 -39.74 -4.02 -11.51
N LYS A 459 -40.27 -5.20 -11.84
CA LYS A 459 -39.62 -6.51 -11.64
C LYS A 459 -38.30 -6.57 -12.43
N GLY A 460 -37.42 -5.60 -12.21
CA GLY A 460 -36.06 -5.59 -12.67
C GLY A 460 -35.39 -6.79 -12.02
N ASP A 461 -34.78 -7.60 -12.88
CA ASP A 461 -33.98 -8.77 -12.56
C ASP A 461 -33.32 -8.59 -11.20
N GLY A 462 -33.74 -9.38 -10.20
CA GLY A 462 -33.51 -9.15 -8.76
C GLY A 462 -32.06 -9.30 -8.30
N LYS A 463 -31.09 -8.97 -9.16
CA LYS A 463 -29.67 -8.89 -8.86
C LYS A 463 -29.47 -7.82 -7.80
N ARG A 464 -29.32 -8.27 -6.56
CA ARG A 464 -28.89 -7.44 -5.44
C ARG A 464 -27.60 -6.74 -5.86
N GLU A 465 -27.56 -5.42 -5.78
CA GLU A 465 -26.31 -4.69 -5.97
C GLU A 465 -25.30 -5.15 -4.91
N ARG A 466 -24.08 -5.46 -5.37
CA ARG A 466 -22.98 -5.96 -4.55
C ARG A 466 -21.88 -4.90 -4.49
N GLU A 467 -21.08 -4.94 -3.44
CA GLU A 467 -19.79 -4.24 -3.44
C GLU A 467 -18.93 -4.77 -4.60
N ARG A 468 -18.19 -3.87 -5.23
CA ARG A 468 -17.40 -4.17 -6.42
C ARG A 468 -15.94 -3.85 -6.17
N VAL A 469 -15.06 -4.73 -6.64
CA VAL A 469 -13.64 -4.42 -6.66
C VAL A 469 -13.36 -3.62 -7.92
N MET A 470 -12.86 -2.41 -7.73
CA MET A 470 -12.51 -1.51 -8.79
C MET A 470 -10.99 -1.37 -8.89
N CYS A 471 -10.51 -1.18 -10.11
CA CYS A 471 -9.10 -0.90 -10.38
C CYS A 471 -8.94 0.19 -11.44
N ALA A 472 -7.82 0.89 -11.42
CA ALA A 472 -7.46 1.88 -12.43
C ALA A 472 -5.93 1.99 -12.55
N VAL A 473 -5.47 2.43 -13.72
CA VAL A 473 -4.07 2.79 -13.94
C VAL A 473 -3.94 4.29 -13.93
N PHE A 474 -3.28 4.79 -12.91
CA PHE A 474 -2.88 6.19 -12.75
C PHE A 474 -1.53 6.45 -13.43
N PRO A 475 -1.13 7.71 -13.62
CA PRO A 475 0.16 8.04 -14.22
C PRO A 475 1.30 7.30 -13.56
N GLY A 476 2.15 6.74 -14.40
CA GLY A 476 3.26 5.92 -14.00
C GLY A 476 3.74 5.04 -15.14
N PRO A 477 4.64 4.09 -14.85
CA PRO A 477 5.19 3.14 -15.81
C PRO A 477 4.16 2.37 -16.66
N LEU A 478 2.99 2.12 -16.11
CA LEU A 478 1.91 1.38 -16.78
C LEU A 478 0.95 2.28 -17.57
N TYR A 479 1.05 3.59 -17.40
CA TYR A 479 0.20 4.55 -18.09
C TYR A 479 0.71 4.79 -19.50
N VAL A 480 -0.15 4.54 -20.50
CA VAL A 480 0.16 4.88 -21.90
C VAL A 480 -0.54 6.19 -22.22
N SER A 481 0.23 7.26 -22.33
CA SER A 481 -0.29 8.51 -22.88
C SER A 481 -0.67 8.27 -24.34
N ARG A 482 -1.91 8.57 -24.73
CA ARG A 482 -2.36 8.43 -26.13
C ARG A 482 -1.53 9.29 -27.10
N LEU A 483 -0.87 10.33 -26.58
CA LEU A 483 -0.02 11.24 -27.35
C LEU A 483 1.23 10.57 -27.93
N ASP A 484 1.64 9.40 -27.44
CA ASP A 484 2.82 8.69 -27.97
C ASP A 484 2.54 7.87 -29.24
N VAL A 485 1.26 7.69 -29.63
CA VAL A 485 0.88 6.73 -30.68
C VAL A 485 0.79 7.37 -32.07
N ASP A 486 0.57 8.67 -32.17
CA ASP A 486 0.59 9.40 -33.44
C ASP A 486 1.50 10.61 -33.29
N GLY A 487 2.63 10.64 -34.00
CA GLY A 487 3.59 11.75 -34.02
C GLY A 487 3.05 13.06 -34.63
N CYS A 488 1.76 13.36 -34.46
CA CYS A 488 1.15 14.63 -34.79
C CYS A 488 1.36 15.63 -33.64
N GLU A 489 2.13 16.67 -33.95
CA GLU A 489 2.71 17.69 -33.08
C GLU A 489 1.64 18.45 -32.26
N ARG A 490 1.74 18.46 -30.92
CA ARG A 490 2.48 19.42 -30.05
C ARG A 490 1.87 20.82 -29.85
N GLU A 491 0.73 21.19 -30.45
CA GLU A 491 0.12 22.53 -30.25
C GLU A 491 -1.01 22.64 -29.21
N GLU A 492 -1.44 21.57 -28.53
CA GLU A 492 -2.59 21.63 -27.59
C GLU A 492 -2.24 21.86 -26.10
N LEU A 493 -0.97 22.12 -25.74
CA LEU A 493 -0.56 22.13 -24.32
C LEU A 493 -0.95 23.38 -23.51
N GLU A 494 -1.47 24.45 -24.14
CA GLU A 494 -1.80 25.70 -23.42
C GLU A 494 -3.30 25.90 -23.17
N THR A 495 -4.18 25.16 -23.85
CA THR A 495 -5.64 25.31 -23.70
C THR A 495 -6.23 24.30 -22.73
N GLY A 496 -5.91 24.43 -21.44
CA GLY A 496 -6.68 23.87 -20.31
C GLY A 496 -7.26 22.46 -20.52
N SER A 497 -6.49 21.58 -21.15
CA SER A 497 -7.00 20.35 -21.75
C SER A 497 -7.62 19.47 -20.67
N VAL A 498 -8.88 19.07 -20.91
CA VAL A 498 -9.68 18.22 -20.02
C VAL A 498 -8.83 17.01 -19.59
N PRO A 499 -8.68 16.76 -18.27
CA PRO A 499 -7.87 15.66 -17.78
C PRO A 499 -8.34 14.36 -18.43
N MET A 500 -7.40 13.64 -19.05
CA MET A 500 -7.66 12.36 -19.69
C MET A 500 -8.39 11.45 -18.70
N GLN A 501 -9.64 11.10 -19.01
CA GLN A 501 -10.55 10.45 -18.07
C GLN A 501 -10.04 9.03 -17.78
N ILE A 502 -9.37 8.86 -16.64
CA ILE A 502 -9.06 7.54 -16.11
C ILE A 502 -10.38 6.89 -15.74
N ARG A 503 -10.69 5.76 -16.38
CA ARG A 503 -11.91 5.00 -16.12
C ARG A 503 -11.60 3.89 -15.12
N GLY A 504 -12.28 3.92 -13.98
CA GLY A 504 -12.31 2.78 -13.07
C GLY A 504 -12.91 1.56 -13.75
N MET A 505 -12.30 0.40 -13.52
CA MET A 505 -12.67 -0.88 -14.11
C MET A 505 -13.12 -1.83 -13.02
N GLU A 506 -14.24 -2.50 -13.26
CA GLU A 506 -14.79 -3.51 -12.34
C GLU A 506 -14.12 -4.87 -12.60
N LEU A 507 -13.61 -5.50 -11.54
CA LEU A 507 -13.21 -6.91 -11.59
C LEU A 507 -14.47 -7.77 -11.40
N ASP A 508 -14.84 -8.49 -12.45
CA ASP A 508 -16.00 -9.38 -12.41
C ASP A 508 -15.73 -10.62 -11.54
N LEU A 509 -16.35 -10.66 -10.36
CA LEU A 509 -16.26 -11.77 -9.42
C LEU A 509 -17.45 -12.75 -9.53
N SER A 510 -18.35 -12.57 -10.50
CA SER A 510 -19.58 -13.35 -10.59
C SER A 510 -19.37 -14.84 -10.90
N GLY A 511 -18.30 -15.19 -11.62
CA GLY A 511 -17.96 -16.59 -11.94
C GLY A 511 -17.17 -17.34 -10.87
N VAL A 512 -16.85 -16.68 -9.76
CA VAL A 512 -15.82 -17.12 -8.80
C VAL A 512 -16.42 -17.60 -7.47
N ILE A 513 -17.61 -17.12 -7.10
CA ILE A 513 -18.20 -17.34 -5.78
C ILE A 513 -19.69 -17.64 -5.91
N ASP A 514 -20.20 -18.58 -5.11
CA ASP A 514 -21.63 -18.87 -4.99
C ASP A 514 -22.39 -17.68 -4.36
N ASP A 515 -23.63 -17.43 -4.81
CA ASP A 515 -24.38 -16.17 -4.66
C ASP A 515 -24.69 -15.69 -3.22
N ASP A 516 -24.53 -16.55 -2.20
CA ASP A 516 -25.16 -16.38 -0.88
C ASP A 516 -24.41 -15.48 0.13
N GLY A 517 -23.35 -14.76 -0.27
CA GLY A 517 -22.63 -13.89 0.68
C GLY A 517 -21.58 -12.97 0.06
N ILE A 518 -21.78 -12.57 -1.19
CA ILE A 518 -20.81 -11.78 -1.95
C ILE A 518 -21.03 -10.28 -1.68
N GLY A 519 -19.95 -9.58 -1.31
CA GLY A 519 -19.93 -8.13 -1.22
C GLY A 519 -20.12 -7.53 0.18
N ASP A 520 -19.63 -8.21 1.22
CA ASP A 520 -19.37 -7.62 2.54
C ASP A 520 -17.86 -7.72 2.84
N TRP A 521 -17.06 -7.08 1.99
CA TRP A 521 -15.61 -7.04 2.14
C TRP A 521 -15.24 -6.10 3.29
N ALA A 522 -14.39 -6.59 4.19
CA ALA A 522 -13.95 -5.83 5.36
C ALA A 522 -12.52 -5.31 5.18
N ALA A 523 -11.66 -6.07 4.50
CA ALA A 523 -10.28 -5.70 4.24
C ALA A 523 -9.81 -6.27 2.90
N PHE A 524 -8.81 -5.62 2.29
CA PHE A 524 -8.05 -6.21 1.19
C PHE A 524 -6.62 -5.71 1.19
N GLU A 525 -5.75 -6.42 0.48
CA GLU A 525 -4.43 -5.93 0.10
C GLU A 525 -4.10 -6.28 -1.35
N TYR A 526 -3.36 -5.40 -2.01
CA TYR A 526 -2.94 -5.53 -3.39
C TYR A 526 -1.40 -5.62 -3.49
N ASP A 527 -0.90 -6.68 -4.11
CA ASP A 527 0.50 -6.83 -4.48
C ASP A 527 0.65 -6.58 -5.99
N GLU A 528 0.96 -5.33 -6.34
CA GLU A 528 1.15 -4.92 -7.74
C GLU A 528 2.28 -5.70 -8.42
N SER A 529 3.38 -5.98 -7.72
CA SER A 529 4.56 -6.67 -8.28
C SER A 529 4.20 -8.05 -8.83
N ARG A 530 3.12 -8.64 -8.33
CA ARG A 530 2.61 -9.95 -8.73
C ARG A 530 1.22 -9.88 -9.34
N GLY A 531 0.60 -8.72 -9.47
CA GLY A 531 -0.80 -8.60 -9.89
C GLY A 531 -1.74 -9.46 -9.05
N ARG A 532 -1.50 -9.54 -7.73
CA ARG A 532 -2.34 -10.33 -6.81
C ARG A 532 -3.15 -9.42 -5.91
N LEU A 533 -4.36 -9.86 -5.59
CA LEU A 533 -5.27 -9.18 -4.68
C LEU A 533 -5.79 -10.21 -3.70
N VAL A 534 -5.74 -9.90 -2.40
CA VAL A 534 -6.41 -10.70 -1.38
C VAL A 534 -7.56 -9.91 -0.81
N LEU A 535 -8.74 -10.51 -0.78
CA LEU A 535 -9.95 -9.95 -0.19
C LEU A 535 -10.33 -10.76 1.04
N ALA A 536 -10.75 -10.08 2.10
CA ALA A 536 -11.28 -10.71 3.30
C ALA A 536 -12.67 -10.16 3.63
N SER A 537 -13.61 -11.06 3.94
CA SER A 537 -14.98 -10.69 4.29
C SER A 537 -15.19 -10.57 5.80
N SER A 538 -16.23 -9.84 6.19
CA SER A 538 -16.70 -9.79 7.58
C SER A 538 -17.20 -11.14 8.12
N TYR A 539 -17.31 -12.16 7.27
CA TYR A 539 -17.76 -13.52 7.61
C TYR A 539 -16.61 -14.55 7.54
N GLY A 540 -15.35 -14.07 7.58
CA GLY A 540 -14.19 -14.94 7.67
C GLY A 540 -13.76 -15.61 6.36
N ARG A 541 -14.33 -15.19 5.22
CA ARG A 541 -13.90 -15.70 3.90
C ARG A 541 -12.66 -14.95 3.45
N VAL A 542 -11.70 -15.69 2.89
CA VAL A 542 -10.50 -15.13 2.24
C VAL A 542 -10.50 -15.56 0.80
N LEU A 543 -10.31 -14.61 -0.11
CA LEU A 543 -10.22 -14.85 -1.55
C LEU A 543 -8.92 -14.27 -2.08
N VAL A 544 -8.11 -15.09 -2.74
CA VAL A 544 -6.91 -14.62 -3.44
C VAL A 544 -7.13 -14.67 -4.93
N LEU A 545 -6.96 -13.52 -5.56
CA LEU A 545 -7.15 -13.24 -6.97
C LEU A 545 -5.81 -12.95 -7.64
N GLU A 546 -5.67 -13.37 -8.89
CA GLU A 546 -4.56 -13.02 -9.77
C GLU A 546 -5.11 -12.37 -11.05
N VAL A 547 -4.58 -11.18 -11.39
CA VAL A 547 -5.04 -10.28 -12.46
C VAL A 547 -4.23 -10.44 -13.75
#